data_AF-A0A934ZJC0-F1
#
_entry.id   AF-A0A934ZJC0-F1
#
_cell.length_a   1.000
_cell.length_b   1.000
_cell.length_c   1.000
_cell.angle_alpha   90.00
_cell.angle_beta   90.00
_cell.angle_gamma   90.00
#
_symmetry.space_group_name_H-M   'P 1'
#
loop_
_entity.id
_entity.type
_entity.pdbx_description
1 polymer ?
#
loop_
_entity_poly.entity_id
_entity_poly.type
_entity_poly.pdbx_seq_one_letter_code
_entity_poly.pdbx_strand_id
1 'polypeptide(L)'
;ECFHGRALARIQEVCGHEPSRRSIDEFARPRKSTEVLQDFGGRLLSFLSKDFLATHMTWGAINELTAIHAYSRLAELTANPIVDQVMRRIVKDERRHFAFYYQQGKRRLQHSVLAQRMASLSLKALWEPVGGSMAPTEDRDFVGAYLFGDESGRARLAEVDSTIAKLPGMEWFNLVSKHTNEGTRRCLAAGTPMHRPERTAGTGD
;
A
#
# COMPACT_ATOMS: atom_id res chain seq x y z
N GLU A 1 -9.69 2.03 -9.37
CA GLU A 1 -8.23 1.72 -9.45
C GLU A 1 -7.58 2.12 -10.78
N CYS A 2 -7.96 1.60 -11.97
CA CYS A 2 -7.29 1.93 -13.25
C CYS A 2 -7.19 3.46 -13.58
N PHE A 3 -8.11 4.27 -13.06
CA PHE A 3 -8.08 5.73 -13.23
C PHE A 3 -6.96 6.43 -12.43
N HIS A 4 -6.56 5.88 -11.27
CA HIS A 4 -5.51 6.47 -10.44
C HIS A 4 -4.13 6.30 -11.07
N GLY A 5 -3.84 5.08 -11.55
CA GLY A 5 -2.60 4.80 -12.29
C GLY A 5 -2.47 5.66 -13.55
N ARG A 6 -3.55 5.87 -14.31
CA ARG A 6 -3.55 6.76 -15.48
C ARG A 6 -3.33 8.23 -15.10
N ALA A 7 -3.92 8.71 -14.01
CA ALA A 7 -3.72 10.08 -13.55
C ALA A 7 -2.25 10.32 -13.13
N LEU A 8 -1.65 9.39 -12.39
CA LEU A 8 -0.24 9.44 -12.00
C LEU A 8 0.68 9.35 -13.22
N ALA A 9 0.39 8.45 -14.16
CA ALA A 9 1.16 8.33 -15.40
C ALA A 9 1.13 9.63 -16.22
N ARG A 10 -0.04 10.27 -16.32
CA ARG A 10 -0.17 11.54 -17.04
C ARG A 10 0.58 12.68 -16.37
N ILE A 11 0.61 12.73 -15.02
CA ILE A 11 1.43 13.71 -14.30
C ILE A 11 2.91 13.51 -14.61
N GLN A 12 3.41 12.26 -14.55
CA GLN A 12 4.79 11.94 -14.87
C GLN A 12 5.13 12.36 -16.32
N GLU A 13 4.27 12.00 -17.28
CA GLU A 13 4.43 12.33 -18.69
C GLU A 13 4.53 13.85 -18.92
N VAL A 14 3.64 14.65 -18.31
CA VAL A 14 3.66 16.12 -18.42
C VAL A 14 4.91 16.73 -17.78
N CYS A 15 5.45 16.10 -16.73
CA CYS A 15 6.71 16.50 -16.10
C CYS A 15 7.95 16.04 -16.89
N GLY A 16 7.79 15.44 -18.08
CA GLY A 16 8.91 14.95 -18.90
C GLY A 16 9.54 13.65 -18.38
N HIS A 17 8.86 12.95 -17.48
CA HIS A 17 9.26 11.63 -17.02
C HIS A 17 8.43 10.56 -17.73
N GLU A 18 9.08 9.65 -18.44
CA GLU A 18 8.41 8.43 -18.90
C GLU A 18 7.92 7.64 -17.68
N PRO A 19 6.62 7.36 -17.55
CA PRO A 19 6.13 6.43 -16.55
C PRO A 19 6.93 5.14 -16.67
N SER A 20 7.46 4.60 -15.57
CA SER A 20 8.42 3.49 -15.65
C SER A 20 7.83 2.31 -16.45
N ARG A 21 8.26 2.17 -17.72
CA ARG A 21 7.84 1.07 -18.62
C ARG A 21 8.24 -0.29 -18.07
N ARG A 22 9.24 -0.34 -17.17
CA ARG A 22 9.62 -1.58 -16.46
C ARG A 22 8.49 -2.17 -15.64
N SER A 23 7.61 -1.36 -15.05
CA SER A 23 6.39 -1.91 -14.42
C SER A 23 5.45 -2.43 -15.51
N ILE A 24 5.14 -1.66 -16.54
CA ILE A 24 4.09 -2.02 -17.51
C ILE A 24 4.46 -3.25 -18.36
N ASP A 25 5.71 -3.39 -18.81
CA ASP A 25 6.18 -4.53 -19.64
C ASP A 25 6.43 -5.80 -18.81
N GLU A 26 6.82 -5.68 -17.54
CA GLU A 26 6.92 -6.82 -16.63
C GLU A 26 5.54 -7.30 -16.18
N PHE A 27 4.56 -6.39 -16.11
CA PHE A 27 3.14 -6.68 -15.92
C PHE A 27 2.49 -7.27 -17.19
N ALA A 28 3.01 -6.97 -18.38
CA ALA A 28 2.49 -7.45 -19.67
C ALA A 28 3.17 -8.74 -20.17
N ARG A 29 4.25 -9.22 -19.52
CA ARG A 29 4.82 -10.54 -19.85
C ARG A 29 3.77 -11.62 -19.56
N PRO A 30 3.37 -12.44 -20.56
CA PRO A 30 2.53 -13.58 -20.28
C PRO A 30 3.32 -14.54 -19.37
N ARG A 31 2.94 -14.58 -18.10
CA ARG A 31 3.48 -15.58 -17.16
C ARG A 31 3.16 -16.95 -17.74
N LYS A 32 4.16 -17.83 -17.86
CA LYS A 32 3.94 -19.19 -18.36
C LYS A 32 2.85 -19.85 -17.50
N SER A 33 1.79 -20.31 -18.16
CA SER A 33 0.65 -20.98 -17.51
C SER A 33 1.08 -22.15 -16.63
N THR A 34 2.19 -22.80 -16.96
CA THR A 34 2.76 -23.92 -16.21
C THR A 34 3.37 -23.53 -14.86
N GLU A 35 3.97 -22.34 -14.72
CA GLU A 35 4.55 -21.90 -13.44
C GLU A 35 3.50 -21.28 -12.51
N VAL A 36 2.49 -20.60 -13.06
CA VAL A 36 1.37 -20.06 -12.28
C VAL A 36 0.44 -21.18 -11.78
N LEU A 37 0.24 -22.25 -12.57
CA LEU A 37 -0.62 -23.36 -12.18
C LEU A 37 0.02 -24.28 -11.14
N GLN A 38 1.35 -24.42 -11.15
CA GLN A 38 2.07 -25.37 -10.28
C GLN A 38 2.34 -24.82 -8.87
N ASP A 39 2.61 -23.52 -8.71
CA ASP A 39 2.82 -22.89 -7.39
C ASP A 39 1.55 -22.27 -6.77
N PHE A 40 0.60 -21.83 -7.61
CA PHE A 40 -0.61 -21.13 -7.17
C PHE A 40 -1.84 -22.05 -7.21
N GLY A 41 -1.96 -22.91 -8.23
CA GLY A 41 -3.15 -23.74 -8.48
C GLY A 41 -3.43 -24.78 -7.39
N GLY A 42 -2.41 -25.43 -6.85
CA GLY A 42 -2.58 -26.49 -5.82
C GLY A 42 -2.97 -25.96 -4.44
N ARG A 43 -2.63 -24.71 -4.11
CA ARG A 43 -2.94 -24.09 -2.80
C ARG A 43 -4.20 -23.22 -2.84
N LEU A 44 -4.49 -22.56 -3.97
CA LEU A 44 -5.68 -21.69 -4.10
C LEU A 44 -6.98 -22.43 -4.39
N LEU A 45 -6.95 -23.60 -5.04
CA LEU A 45 -8.17 -24.38 -5.23
C LEU A 45 -8.77 -24.87 -3.90
N SER A 46 -7.96 -25.01 -2.84
CA SER A 46 -8.43 -25.30 -1.47
C SER A 46 -8.92 -24.05 -0.71
N PHE A 47 -8.59 -22.85 -1.19
CA PHE A 47 -8.99 -21.55 -0.63
C PHE A 47 -10.37 -21.08 -1.11
N LEU A 48 -11.20 -21.88 -1.77
CA LEU A 48 -12.56 -21.45 -2.16
C LEU A 48 -13.57 -21.34 -0.98
N SER A 49 -13.12 -21.39 0.28
CA SER A 49 -13.99 -21.24 1.45
C SER A 49 -14.27 -19.76 1.80
N LYS A 50 -15.36 -19.52 2.53
CA LYS A 50 -15.73 -18.21 3.11
C LYS A 50 -14.58 -17.54 3.88
N ASP A 51 -13.64 -18.33 4.38
CA ASP A 51 -12.51 -17.89 5.18
C ASP A 51 -11.39 -17.26 4.32
N PHE A 52 -11.19 -17.70 3.08
CA PHE A 52 -10.29 -17.01 2.14
C PHE A 52 -10.77 -15.62 1.82
N LEU A 53 -12.08 -15.48 1.66
CA LEU A 53 -12.69 -14.19 1.41
C LEU A 53 -12.44 -13.24 2.58
N ALA A 54 -12.38 -13.74 3.82
CA ALA A 54 -11.98 -12.93 4.97
C ALA A 54 -10.52 -12.45 4.86
N THR A 55 -9.59 -13.35 4.50
CA THR A 55 -8.18 -13.02 4.27
C THR A 55 -8.03 -11.98 3.17
N HIS A 56 -8.65 -12.19 2.01
CA HIS A 56 -8.58 -11.28 0.88
C HIS A 56 -9.14 -9.90 1.21
N MET A 57 -10.29 -9.84 1.90
CA MET A 57 -10.88 -8.55 2.33
C MET A 57 -9.99 -7.82 3.34
N THR A 58 -9.34 -8.55 4.25
CA THR A 58 -8.39 -7.97 5.20
C THR A 58 -7.15 -7.43 4.49
N TRP A 59 -6.63 -8.18 3.53
CA TRP A 59 -5.51 -7.73 2.70
C TRP A 59 -5.85 -6.47 1.92
N GLY A 60 -7.00 -6.44 1.23
CA GLY A 60 -7.49 -5.26 0.54
C GLY A 60 -7.60 -4.05 1.46
N ALA A 61 -8.14 -4.23 2.67
CA ALA A 61 -8.24 -3.16 3.65
C ALA A 61 -6.86 -2.59 4.05
N ILE A 62 -5.86 -3.44 4.24
CA ILE A 62 -4.48 -3.00 4.54
C ILE A 62 -3.91 -2.19 3.38
N ASN A 63 -4.06 -2.67 2.14
CA ASN A 63 -3.53 -2.00 0.95
C ASN A 63 -4.16 -0.62 0.76
N GLU A 64 -5.49 -0.54 0.80
CA GLU A 64 -6.22 0.71 0.65
C GLU A 64 -5.89 1.72 1.75
N LEU A 65 -5.82 1.25 3.00
CA LEU A 65 -5.46 2.13 4.11
C LEU A 65 -4.02 2.67 3.97
N THR A 66 -3.08 1.81 3.59
CA THR A 66 -1.70 2.22 3.32
C THR A 66 -1.65 3.26 2.19
N ALA A 67 -2.41 3.04 1.11
CA ALA A 67 -2.51 3.97 -0.01
C ALA A 67 -3.11 5.32 0.42
N ILE A 68 -4.17 5.33 1.24
CA ILE A 68 -4.76 6.55 1.82
C ILE A 68 -3.69 7.36 2.55
N HIS A 69 -2.90 6.73 3.43
CA HIS A 69 -1.87 7.44 4.19
C HIS A 69 -0.70 7.91 3.30
N ALA A 70 -0.30 7.11 2.32
CA ALA A 70 0.75 7.46 1.37
C ALA A 70 0.35 8.67 0.51
N TYR A 71 -0.83 8.63 -0.12
CA TYR A 71 -1.33 9.74 -0.95
C TYR A 71 -1.64 10.99 -0.12
N SER A 72 -2.19 10.83 1.09
CA SER A 72 -2.39 11.98 1.99
C SER A 72 -1.05 12.62 2.35
N ARG A 73 0.00 11.81 2.56
CA ARG A 73 1.31 12.35 2.90
C ARG A 73 1.98 13.03 1.71
N LEU A 74 1.85 12.46 0.51
CA LEU A 74 2.32 13.08 -0.71
C LEU A 74 1.62 14.43 -0.98
N ALA A 75 0.31 14.52 -0.72
CA ALA A 75 -0.47 15.75 -0.84
C ALA A 75 0.02 16.86 0.11
N GLU A 76 0.51 16.49 1.29
CA GLU A 76 1.05 17.44 2.27
C GLU A 76 2.50 17.85 1.98
N LEU A 77 3.28 16.94 1.40
CA LEU A 77 4.69 17.17 1.08
C LEU A 77 4.91 17.94 -0.22
N THR A 78 3.95 17.89 -1.14
CA THR A 78 4.09 18.56 -2.44
C THR A 78 3.84 20.07 -2.32
N ALA A 79 4.66 20.87 -3.00
CA ALA A 79 4.41 22.29 -3.22
C ALA A 79 3.52 22.54 -4.45
N ASN A 80 3.24 21.52 -5.26
CA ASN A 80 2.46 21.66 -6.49
C ASN A 80 0.95 21.53 -6.20
N PRO A 81 0.14 22.58 -6.44
CA PRO A 81 -1.29 22.57 -6.10
C PRO A 81 -2.10 21.54 -6.92
N ILE A 82 -1.67 21.21 -8.13
CA ILE A 82 -2.33 20.19 -8.96
C ILE A 82 -2.07 18.79 -8.40
N VAL A 83 -0.83 18.50 -8.00
CA VAL A 83 -0.50 17.21 -7.38
C VAL A 83 -1.26 17.05 -6.06
N ASP A 84 -1.29 18.08 -5.21
CA ASP A 84 -2.09 18.09 -3.97
C ASP A 84 -3.57 17.77 -4.27
N GLN A 85 -4.18 18.48 -5.22
CA GLN A 85 -5.57 18.27 -5.61
C GLN A 85 -5.84 16.84 -6.13
N VAL A 86 -4.97 16.31 -6.99
CA VAL A 86 -5.13 14.94 -7.52
C VAL A 86 -5.01 13.91 -6.41
N MET A 87 -4.01 14.03 -5.53
CA MET A 87 -3.82 13.09 -4.42
C MET A 87 -5.03 13.10 -3.47
N ARG A 88 -5.58 14.28 -3.13
CA ARG A 88 -6.79 14.37 -2.28
C ARG A 88 -8.02 13.73 -2.92
N ARG A 89 -8.16 13.79 -4.24
CA ARG A 89 -9.23 13.11 -4.97
C ARG A 89 -9.06 11.60 -4.92
N ILE A 90 -7.85 11.10 -5.15
CA ILE A 90 -7.52 9.67 -5.03
C ILE A 90 -7.85 9.18 -3.61
N VAL A 91 -7.40 9.88 -2.57
CA VAL A 91 -7.71 9.57 -1.17
C VAL A 91 -9.20 9.44 -0.90
N LYS A 92 -10.04 10.30 -1.50
CA LYS A 92 -11.50 10.23 -1.34
C LYS A 92 -12.10 8.95 -1.93
N ASP A 93 -11.50 8.41 -2.98
CA ASP A 93 -11.93 7.17 -3.61
C ASP A 93 -11.42 5.96 -2.80
N GLU A 94 -10.14 5.95 -2.42
CA GLU A 94 -9.57 4.85 -1.62
C GLU A 94 -10.26 4.72 -0.26
N ARG A 95 -10.73 5.81 0.36
CA ARG A 95 -11.54 5.74 1.59
C ARG A 95 -12.81 4.90 1.42
N ARG A 96 -13.44 4.92 0.24
CA ARG A 96 -14.65 4.14 -0.04
C ARG A 96 -14.29 2.66 -0.24
N HIS A 97 -13.19 2.38 -0.95
CA HIS A 97 -12.67 1.03 -1.11
C HIS A 97 -12.26 0.43 0.24
N PHE A 98 -11.48 1.17 1.04
CA PHE A 98 -11.10 0.80 2.39
C PHE A 98 -12.33 0.47 3.24
N ALA A 99 -13.34 1.35 3.29
CA ALA A 99 -14.54 1.10 4.09
C ALA A 99 -15.25 -0.19 3.67
N PHE A 100 -15.34 -0.46 2.36
CA PHE A 100 -15.89 -1.71 1.84
C PHE A 100 -15.08 -2.92 2.31
N TYR A 101 -13.76 -2.96 2.01
CA TYR A 101 -12.91 -4.09 2.37
C TYR A 101 -12.86 -4.33 3.88
N TYR A 102 -12.69 -3.26 4.66
CA TYR A 102 -12.61 -3.33 6.11
C TYR A 102 -13.90 -3.89 6.72
N GLN A 103 -15.07 -3.41 6.30
CA GLN A 103 -16.34 -3.89 6.83
C GLN A 103 -16.63 -5.34 6.40
N GLN A 104 -16.31 -5.71 5.16
CA GLN A 104 -16.48 -7.08 4.68
C GLN A 104 -15.52 -8.07 5.37
N GLY A 105 -14.27 -7.65 5.61
CA GLY A 105 -13.28 -8.39 6.38
C GLY A 105 -13.71 -8.56 7.82
N LYS A 106 -14.04 -7.46 8.51
CA LYS A 106 -14.53 -7.46 9.89
C LYS A 106 -15.70 -8.42 10.08
N ARG A 107 -16.75 -8.30 9.26
CA ARG A 107 -17.93 -9.16 9.35
C ARG A 107 -17.56 -10.64 9.25
N ARG A 108 -16.72 -11.02 8.28
CA ARG A 108 -16.34 -12.42 8.08
C ARG A 108 -15.47 -12.96 9.22
N LEU A 109 -14.52 -12.15 9.70
CA LEU A 109 -13.65 -12.50 10.82
C LEU A 109 -14.46 -12.66 12.13
N GLN A 110 -15.49 -11.84 12.35
CA GLN A 110 -16.36 -11.96 13.53
C GLN A 110 -17.13 -13.28 13.59
N HIS A 111 -17.42 -13.90 12.43
CA HIS A 111 -18.23 -15.12 12.35
C HIS A 111 -17.43 -16.42 12.34
N SER A 112 -16.09 -16.38 12.24
CA SER A 112 -15.27 -17.60 12.10
C SER A 112 -13.88 -17.43 12.73
N VAL A 113 -13.62 -18.19 13.80
CA VAL A 113 -12.27 -18.28 14.42
C VAL A 113 -11.26 -18.91 13.46
N LEU A 114 -11.72 -19.83 12.60
CA LEU A 114 -10.89 -20.41 11.54
C LEU A 114 -10.45 -19.33 10.53
N ALA A 115 -11.38 -18.46 10.11
CA ALA A 115 -11.06 -17.32 9.25
C ALA A 115 -10.02 -16.39 9.88
N GLN A 116 -10.15 -16.10 11.18
CA GLN A 116 -9.18 -15.30 11.92
C GLN A 116 -7.79 -15.92 11.91
N ARG A 117 -7.70 -17.23 12.21
CA ARG A 117 -6.42 -17.95 12.20
C ARG A 117 -5.81 -18.01 10.81
N MET A 118 -6.60 -18.30 9.78
CA MET A 118 -6.10 -18.36 8.41
C MET A 118 -5.65 -16.99 7.91
N ALA A 119 -6.45 -15.94 8.12
CA ALA A 119 -6.04 -14.58 7.78
C ALA A 119 -4.77 -14.17 8.54
N SER A 120 -4.66 -14.50 9.83
CA SER A 120 -3.47 -14.23 10.64
C SER A 120 -2.23 -14.94 10.08
N LEU A 121 -2.33 -16.25 9.82
CA LEU A 121 -1.23 -17.06 9.31
C LEU A 121 -0.83 -16.62 7.90
N SER A 122 -1.79 -16.36 7.02
CA SER A 122 -1.54 -15.86 5.67
C SER A 122 -0.84 -14.52 5.71
N LEU A 123 -1.26 -13.58 6.56
CA LEU A 123 -0.60 -12.29 6.66
C LEU A 123 0.82 -12.42 7.22
N LYS A 124 1.04 -13.23 8.26
CA LYS A 124 2.40 -13.44 8.81
C LYS A 124 3.37 -14.08 7.81
N ALA A 125 2.87 -14.99 6.99
CA ALA A 125 3.72 -15.78 6.09
C ALA A 125 3.91 -15.14 4.71
N LEU A 126 2.90 -14.45 4.19
CA LEU A 126 2.85 -14.02 2.80
C LEU A 126 2.76 -12.51 2.63
N TRP A 127 2.39 -11.75 3.68
CA TRP A 127 2.19 -10.32 3.52
C TRP A 127 3.53 -9.59 3.41
N GLU A 128 3.69 -8.92 2.28
CA GLU A 128 4.72 -7.91 2.06
C GLU A 128 4.02 -6.56 1.81
N PRO A 129 4.70 -5.43 2.08
CA PRO A 129 4.18 -4.11 1.73
C PRO A 129 3.77 -4.04 0.26
N VAL A 130 2.69 -3.30 -0.04
CA VAL A 130 2.24 -3.06 -1.41
C VAL A 130 3.41 -2.60 -2.29
N GLY A 131 3.62 -3.30 -3.41
CA GLY A 131 4.78 -3.09 -4.27
C GLY A 131 5.93 -4.08 -4.03
N GLY A 132 5.82 -4.97 -3.04
CA GLY A 132 6.72 -6.08 -2.67
C GLY A 132 7.54 -6.68 -3.82
N SER A 133 6.83 -7.02 -4.89
CA SER A 133 7.35 -7.63 -6.11
C SER A 133 7.27 -6.72 -7.35
N MET A 134 6.77 -5.49 -7.20
CA MET A 134 6.46 -4.59 -8.32
C MET A 134 7.49 -3.47 -8.52
N ALA A 135 8.35 -3.22 -7.52
CA ALA A 135 9.41 -2.23 -7.59
C ALA A 135 10.69 -2.73 -6.90
N PRO A 136 11.88 -2.32 -7.37
CA PRO A 136 13.15 -2.57 -6.70
C PRO A 136 13.08 -2.20 -5.21
N THR A 137 13.83 -2.92 -4.38
CA THR A 137 13.86 -2.69 -2.93
C THR A 137 14.29 -1.27 -2.60
N GLU A 138 15.24 -0.73 -3.36
CA GLU A 138 15.80 0.61 -3.21
C GLU A 138 14.72 1.68 -3.45
N ASP A 139 13.91 1.51 -4.50
CA ASP A 139 12.81 2.43 -4.82
C ASP A 139 11.73 2.41 -3.74
N ARG A 140 11.39 1.22 -3.22
CA ARG A 140 10.42 1.05 -2.13
C ARG A 140 10.91 1.68 -0.83
N ASP A 141 12.17 1.43 -0.49
CA ASP A 141 12.83 1.97 0.69
C ASP A 141 12.90 3.50 0.59
N PHE A 142 13.21 4.03 -0.59
CA PHE A 142 13.17 5.47 -0.87
C PHE A 142 11.77 6.05 -0.70
N VAL A 143 10.73 5.45 -1.28
CA VAL A 143 9.34 5.93 -1.12
C VAL A 143 8.91 5.88 0.34
N GLY A 144 9.26 4.81 1.05
CA GLY A 144 9.02 4.66 2.49
C GLY A 144 9.70 5.77 3.30
N ALA A 145 10.99 6.02 3.06
CA ALA A 145 11.74 7.07 3.72
C ALA A 145 11.23 8.48 3.37
N TYR A 146 10.93 8.71 2.09
CA TYR A 146 10.45 9.98 1.58
C TYR A 146 9.11 10.36 2.20
N LEU A 147 8.16 9.43 2.29
CA LEU A 147 6.83 9.69 2.83
C LEU A 147 6.81 9.61 4.36
N PHE A 148 7.45 8.59 4.94
CA PHE A 148 7.24 8.22 6.34
C PHE A 148 8.47 8.34 7.24
N GLY A 149 9.60 8.85 6.73
CA GLY A 149 10.85 8.96 7.49
C GLY A 149 10.85 10.02 8.61
N ASP A 150 9.86 10.91 8.65
CA ASP A 150 9.70 11.88 9.74
C ASP A 150 8.77 11.36 10.86
N GLU A 151 8.67 12.09 11.96
CA GLU A 151 7.86 11.70 13.12
C GLU A 151 6.37 11.57 12.78
N SER A 152 5.82 12.52 12.02
CA SER A 152 4.43 12.50 11.55
C SER A 152 4.13 11.28 10.68
N GLY A 153 5.07 10.94 9.80
CA GLY A 153 5.03 9.75 8.96
C GLY A 153 5.00 8.46 9.77
N ARG A 154 5.88 8.32 10.76
CA ARG A 154 5.88 7.16 11.67
C ARG A 154 4.59 7.03 12.47
N ALA A 155 4.04 8.15 12.94
CA ALA A 155 2.75 8.15 13.65
C ALA A 155 1.61 7.64 12.75
N ARG A 156 1.60 8.00 11.45
CA ARG A 156 0.63 7.49 10.48
C ARG A 156 0.77 5.99 10.23
N LEU A 157 1.98 5.47 10.13
CA LEU A 157 2.18 4.03 9.99
C LEU A 157 1.66 3.26 11.21
N ALA A 158 1.86 3.81 12.41
CA ALA A 158 1.28 3.25 13.62
C ALA A 158 -0.26 3.33 13.63
N GLU A 159 -0.84 4.40 13.07
CA GLU A 159 -2.29 4.52 12.91
C GLU A 159 -2.86 3.45 11.95
N VAL A 160 -2.17 3.19 10.83
CA VAL A 160 -2.53 2.11 9.90
C VAL A 160 -2.58 0.77 10.65
N ASP A 161 -1.49 0.43 11.33
CA ASP A 161 -1.40 -0.83 12.08
C ASP A 161 -2.48 -0.92 13.16
N SER A 162 -2.68 0.15 13.95
CA SER A 162 -3.70 0.19 15.01
C SER A 162 -5.12 0.06 14.48
N THR A 163 -5.38 0.51 13.25
CA THR A 163 -6.70 0.42 12.63
C THR A 163 -6.97 -0.99 12.17
N ILE A 164 -6.00 -1.66 11.55
CA ILE A 164 -6.10 -3.05 11.14
C ILE A 164 -6.17 -3.98 12.36
N ALA A 165 -5.44 -3.66 13.43
CA ALA A 165 -5.45 -4.43 14.67
C ALA A 165 -6.82 -4.47 15.40
N LYS A 166 -7.76 -3.60 15.02
CA LYS A 166 -9.16 -3.65 15.51
C LYS A 166 -10.00 -4.73 14.84
N LEU A 167 -9.49 -5.39 13.78
CA LEU A 167 -10.14 -6.54 13.18
C LEU A 167 -9.96 -7.78 14.07
N PRO A 168 -10.98 -8.62 14.25
CA PRO A 168 -10.86 -9.81 15.10
C PRO A 168 -9.73 -10.73 14.65
N GLY A 169 -8.85 -11.11 15.58
CA GLY A 169 -7.70 -11.99 15.31
C GLY A 169 -6.49 -11.29 14.67
N MET A 170 -6.56 -9.97 14.50
CA MET A 170 -5.48 -9.13 13.94
C MET A 170 -4.79 -8.26 15.00
N GLU A 171 -5.00 -8.50 16.29
CA GLU A 171 -4.49 -7.66 17.39
C GLU A 171 -2.95 -7.58 17.42
N TRP A 172 -2.28 -8.56 16.83
CA TRP A 172 -0.83 -8.64 16.68
C TRP A 172 -0.29 -7.81 15.51
N PHE A 173 -1.14 -7.24 14.66
CA PHE A 173 -0.75 -6.65 13.39
C PHE A 173 0.06 -5.36 13.59
N ASN A 174 1.31 -5.39 13.14
CA ASN A 174 2.23 -4.25 13.12
C ASN A 174 3.14 -4.25 11.88
N LEU A 175 2.69 -4.91 10.80
CA LEU A 175 3.55 -5.22 9.67
C LEU A 175 3.86 -3.97 8.84
N VAL A 176 2.91 -3.05 8.65
CA VAL A 176 3.12 -1.87 7.78
C VAL A 176 4.20 -0.99 8.39
N SER A 177 4.06 -0.62 9.66
CA SER A 177 5.08 0.20 10.31
C SER A 177 6.42 -0.51 10.40
N LYS A 178 6.45 -1.82 10.72
CA LYS A 178 7.69 -2.58 10.82
C LYS A 178 8.47 -2.57 9.50
N HIS A 179 7.84 -2.98 8.40
CA HIS A 179 8.51 -3.09 7.12
C HIS A 179 8.91 -1.71 6.56
N THR A 180 8.02 -0.71 6.63
CA THR A 180 8.34 0.63 6.13
C THR A 180 9.43 1.31 6.95
N ASN A 181 9.45 1.14 8.28
CA ASN A 181 10.52 1.68 9.12
C ASN A 181 11.86 0.97 8.87
N GLU A 182 11.85 -0.34 8.63
CA GLU A 182 13.07 -1.08 8.28
C GLU A 182 13.64 -0.61 6.93
N GLY A 183 12.80 -0.46 5.92
CA GLY A 183 13.20 0.10 4.62
C GLY A 183 13.70 1.54 4.73
N THR A 184 13.03 2.35 5.54
CA THR A 184 13.48 3.72 5.84
C THR A 184 14.89 3.73 6.43
N ARG A 185 15.19 2.84 7.38
CA ARG A 185 16.55 2.74 7.97
C ARG A 185 17.59 2.36 6.92
N ARG A 186 17.27 1.42 6.01
CA ARG A 186 18.18 1.04 4.92
C ARG A 186 18.45 2.19 3.97
N CYS A 187 17.42 2.92 3.55
CA CYS A 187 17.57 4.09 2.68
C CYS A 187 18.41 5.20 3.34
N LEU A 188 18.15 5.51 4.61
CA LEU A 188 18.93 6.51 5.36
C LEU A 188 20.39 6.08 5.54
N ALA A 189 20.65 4.80 5.82
CA ALA A 189 22.01 4.26 5.95
C ALA A 189 22.78 4.30 4.62
N ALA A 190 22.08 4.16 3.49
CA ALA A 190 22.66 4.31 2.16
C ALA A 190 22.99 5.76 1.79
N GLY A 191 22.59 6.75 2.60
CA GLY A 191 22.86 8.16 2.37
C GLY A 191 22.14 8.73 1.14
N THR A 192 21.03 8.12 0.72
CA THR A 192 20.28 8.55 -0.46
C THR A 192 19.77 9.99 -0.28
N PRO A 193 20.14 10.94 -1.14
CA PRO A 193 19.66 12.32 -1.04
C PRO A 193 18.14 12.37 -1.19
N MET A 194 17.44 12.96 -0.21
CA MET A 194 16.00 13.19 -0.25
C MET A 194 15.72 14.69 -0.24
N HIS A 195 15.27 15.23 -1.37
CA HIS A 195 14.85 16.61 -1.46
C HIS A 195 13.33 16.71 -1.31
N ARG A 196 12.86 17.43 -0.29
CA ARG A 196 11.45 17.79 -0.12
C ARG A 196 11.30 19.27 -0.43
N PRO A 197 10.40 19.66 -1.35
CA PRO A 197 10.22 21.07 -1.67
C PRO A 197 9.70 21.81 -0.42
N GLU A 198 10.27 22.98 -0.13
CA GLU A 198 9.73 23.87 0.90
C GLU A 198 8.40 24.43 0.41
N ARG A 199 7.36 24.32 1.25
CA ARG A 199 6.09 24.97 0.97
C ARG A 199 6.29 26.45 1.23
N THR A 200 6.41 27.25 0.18
CA THR A 200 6.33 28.71 0.33
C THR A 200 4.98 28.99 0.99
N ALA A 201 5.01 29.49 2.23
CA ALA A 201 3.81 30.02 2.85
C ALA A 201 3.33 31.14 1.93
N GLY A 202 2.24 30.90 1.21
CA GLY A 202 1.64 31.94 0.38
C GLY A 202 1.38 33.14 1.27
N THR A 203 2.05 34.25 0.97
CA THR A 203 1.55 35.58 1.27
C THR A 203 0.11 35.63 0.77
N GLY A 204 -0.83 35.71 1.70
CA GLY A 204 -2.21 36.00 1.37
C GLY A 204 -2.26 37.41 0.78
N ASP A 205 -2.67 37.48 -0.48
CA ASP A 205 -3.27 38.66 -1.11
C ASP A 205 -4.70 38.28 -1.52
#